data_AF-K1RWB7-F1
#
_entry.id   AF-K1RWB7-F1
#
_cell.length_a   1.000
_cell.length_b   1.000
_cell.length_c   1.000
_cell.angle_alpha   90.00
_cell.angle_beta   90.00
_cell.angle_gamma   90.00
#
_symmetry.space_group_name_H-M   'P 1'
#
loop_
_entity.id
_entity.type
_entity.pdbx_description
1 polymer ?
#
loop_
_entity_poly.entity_id
_entity_poly.type
_entity_poly.pdbx_seq_one_letter_code
_entity_poly.pdbx_strand_id
1 'polypeptide(L)'
;HINNNDRGKILIHKELAEKNNLKLNDKIKLQLIDFNNSEKKSEYEFEIIGIFSGKNKKNILAYHQTLVKIWYLLIMNQVKKH
;
A
#
# COMPACT_ATOMS: atom_id res chain seq x y z
N HIS A 1 -19.86 2.40 3.88
CA HIS A 1 -20.44 2.59 5.22
C HIS A 1 -19.73 1.62 6.15
N ILE A 2 -19.27 2.06 7.32
CA ILE A 2 -18.61 1.21 8.33
C ILE A 2 -19.62 1.04 9.46
N ASN A 3 -20.00 -0.20 9.80
CA ASN A 3 -20.97 -0.50 10.85
C ASN A 3 -20.26 -0.80 12.18
N ASN A 4 -21.00 -0.77 13.29
CA ASN A 4 -20.45 -1.13 14.61
C ASN A 4 -19.88 -2.56 14.67
N ASN A 5 -20.35 -3.47 13.82
CA ASN A 5 -19.81 -4.83 13.66
C ASN A 5 -18.47 -4.90 12.93
N ASP A 6 -17.98 -3.78 12.39
CA ASP A 6 -16.65 -3.69 11.77
C ASP A 6 -15.56 -3.28 12.77
N ARG A 7 -15.95 -2.91 14.00
CA ARG A 7 -15.00 -2.66 15.10
C ARG A 7 -14.26 -3.95 15.43
N GLY A 8 -12.93 -3.85 15.55
CA GLY A 8 -12.07 -5.01 15.80
C GLY A 8 -11.71 -5.81 14.56
N LYS A 9 -11.92 -5.28 13.34
CA LYS A 9 -11.45 -5.89 12.09
C LYS A 9 -10.44 -4.99 11.38
N ILE A 10 -9.44 -5.60 10.74
CA ILE A 10 -8.37 -4.88 10.03
C ILE A 10 -8.03 -5.49 8.67
N LEU A 11 -7.50 -4.63 7.80
CA LEU A 11 -6.77 -5.00 6.60
C LEU A 11 -5.27 -4.84 6.87
N ILE A 12 -4.47 -5.87 6.59
CA ILE A 12 -3.03 -5.86 6.83
C ILE A 12 -2.25 -5.87 5.51
N HIS A 13 -1.10 -5.20 5.48
CA HIS A 13 -0.21 -5.22 4.32
C HIS A 13 0.43 -6.61 4.14
N LYS A 14 0.51 -7.09 2.90
CA LYS A 14 1.02 -8.43 2.57
C LYS A 14 2.41 -8.71 3.15
N GLU A 15 3.37 -7.80 2.97
CA GLU A 15 4.74 -7.99 3.47
C GLU A 15 4.80 -8.07 5.01
N LEU A 16 3.94 -7.32 5.70
CA LEU A 16 3.87 -7.36 7.16
C LEU A 16 3.25 -8.68 7.64
N ALA A 17 2.23 -9.17 6.95
CA ALA A 17 1.60 -10.44 7.25
C ALA A 17 2.59 -11.61 7.03
N GLU A 18 3.28 -11.63 5.89
CA GLU A 18 4.29 -12.65 5.57
C GLU A 18 5.43 -12.67 6.59
N LYS A 19 5.97 -11.50 6.95
CA LYS A 19 7.07 -11.40 7.92
C LYS A 19 6.72 -11.94 9.31
N ASN A 20 5.45 -11.86 9.68
CA ASN A 20 4.96 -12.30 11.00
C ASN A 20 4.13 -13.59 10.93
N ASN A 21 4.12 -14.28 9.78
CA ASN A 21 3.32 -15.47 9.52
C ASN A 21 1.80 -15.32 9.82
N LEU A 22 1.26 -14.11 9.64
CA LEU A 22 -0.14 -13.79 9.87
C LEU A 22 -0.99 -14.19 8.67
N LYS A 23 -2.19 -14.71 8.95
CA LYS A 23 -3.17 -15.20 7.97
C LYS A 23 -4.52 -14.51 8.16
N LEU A 24 -5.42 -14.75 7.21
CA LEU A 24 -6.82 -14.36 7.35
C LEU A 24 -7.43 -15.03 8.59
N ASN A 25 -8.27 -14.28 9.29
CA ASN A 25 -8.95 -14.63 10.54
C ASN A 25 -8.01 -14.75 11.77
N ASP A 26 -6.71 -14.51 11.62
CA ASP A 26 -5.83 -14.39 12.78
C ASP A 26 -6.18 -13.13 13.56
N LYS A 27 -6.03 -13.21 14.89
CA LYS A 27 -6.19 -12.08 15.79
C LYS A 27 -4.84 -11.53 16.20
N ILE A 28 -4.69 -10.21 16.11
CA ILE A 28 -3.49 -9.49 16.55
C ILE A 28 -3.83 -8.45 17.60
N LYS A 29 -2.93 -8.28 18.57
CA LYS A 29 -3.01 -7.19 19.55
C LYS A 29 -2.12 -6.04 19.10
N LEU A 30 -2.70 -4.84 19.06
CA LEU A 30 -2.00 -3.61 18.74
C LEU A 30 -2.08 -2.68 19.95
N GLN A 31 -0.92 -2.15 20.33
CA GLN A 31 -0.82 -1.12 21.36
C GLN A 31 -0.78 0.24 20.68
N LEU A 32 -1.67 1.14 21.07
CA LEU A 32 -1.57 2.55 20.66
C LEU A 32 -0.44 3.20 21.46
N ILE A 33 0.57 3.69 20.74
CA ILE A 33 1.68 4.44 21.31
C ILE A 33 1.41 5.92 21.02
N ASP A 34 1.12 6.69 22.07
CA ASP A 34 1.09 8.15 21.99
C ASP A 34 2.47 8.67 22.40
N PHE A 35 3.19 9.31 21.47
CA PHE A 35 4.53 9.85 21.72
C PHE A 35 4.51 11.05 22.67
N ASN A 36 3.36 11.70 22.84
CA ASN A 36 3.21 12.89 23.67
C ASN A 36 2.63 12.58 25.06
N ASN A 37 2.05 11.39 25.24
CA ASN A 37 1.39 10.98 26.48
C ASN A 37 1.87 9.59 26.91
N SER A 38 2.80 9.57 27.86
CA SER A 38 3.46 8.36 28.35
C SER A 38 2.57 7.40 29.16
N GLU A 39 1.32 7.79 29.48
CA GLU A 39 0.58 7.17 30.59
C GLU A 39 -0.58 6.24 30.20
N LYS A 40 -0.96 6.11 28.92
CA LYS A 40 -2.01 5.14 28.52
C LYS A 40 -1.70 4.38 27.25
N LYS A 41 -0.99 3.27 27.43
CA LYS A 41 -0.86 2.20 26.44
C LYS A 41 -2.13 1.34 26.47
N SER A 42 -3.09 1.66 25.61
CA SER A 42 -4.28 0.82 25.44
C SER A 42 -3.99 -0.24 24.38
N GLU A 43 -4.16 -1.52 24.76
CA GLU A 43 -4.08 -2.65 23.83
C GLU A 43 -5.45 -2.99 23.27
N TYR A 44 -5.51 -3.21 21.96
CA TYR A 44 -6.72 -3.57 21.24
C TYR A 44 -6.48 -4.81 20.39
N GLU A 45 -7.45 -5.71 20.38
CA GLU A 45 -7.42 -6.92 19.56
C GLU A 45 -8.18 -6.69 18.26
N PHE A 46 -7.59 -7.15 17.15
CA PHE A 46 -8.15 -7.03 15.82
C PHE A 46 -8.06 -8.35 15.06
N GLU A 47 -9.13 -8.71 14.37
CA GLU A 47 -9.20 -9.82 13.42
C GLU A 47 -8.80 -9.37 12.01
N ILE A 48 -7.92 -10.12 11.37
CA ILE A 48 -7.48 -9.85 9.99
C ILE A 48 -8.54 -10.37 9.02
N ILE A 49 -9.32 -9.46 8.43
CA ILE A 49 -10.36 -9.79 7.46
C ILE A 49 -9.90 -9.64 6.01
N GLY A 50 -8.68 -9.14 5.80
CA GLY A 50 -8.14 -8.94 4.47
C GLY A 50 -6.64 -8.68 4.49
N ILE A 51 -5.98 -9.13 3.43
CA ILE A 51 -4.57 -8.86 3.17
C ILE A 51 -4.48 -8.12 1.86
N PHE A 52 -3.83 -6.95 1.85
CA PHE A 52 -3.69 -6.14 0.65
C PHE A 52 -2.22 -6.01 0.24
N SER A 53 -1.98 -6.05 -1.08
CA SER A 53 -0.67 -5.82 -1.69
C SER A 53 -0.75 -4.64 -2.66
N GLY A 54 -0.95 -3.44 -2.12
CA GLY A 54 -0.99 -2.22 -2.90
C GLY A 54 0.40 -1.59 -2.99
N LYS A 55 1.13 -1.83 -4.07
CA LYS A 55 2.13 -0.83 -4.50
C LYS A 55 1.34 0.30 -5.12
N ASN A 56 1.46 1.51 -4.61
CA ASN A 56 1.07 2.73 -5.34
C ASN A 56 1.94 2.84 -6.59
N LYS A 57 1.67 2.01 -7.59
CA LYS A 57 2.34 1.98 -8.89
C LYS A 57 1.85 3.19 -9.68
N LYS A 58 2.34 4.38 -9.35
CA LYS A 58 2.42 5.45 -10.35
C LYS A 58 3.50 5.04 -11.36
N ASN A 59 3.12 4.12 -12.25
CA ASN A 59 3.49 4.00 -13.66
C ASN A 59 4.90 4.40 -14.11
N ILE A 60 5.97 4.06 -13.37
CA ILE A 60 7.37 4.24 -13.82
C ILE A 60 7.60 3.64 -15.22
N LEU A 61 7.03 2.46 -15.47
CA LEU A 61 7.11 1.80 -16.78
C LEU A 61 6.35 2.56 -17.89
N ALA A 62 5.19 3.16 -17.57
CA ALA A 62 4.46 3.95 -18.55
C ALA A 62 5.17 5.29 -18.85
N TYR A 63 5.81 5.91 -17.84
CA TYR A 63 6.69 7.06 -18.06
C TYR A 63 7.86 6.70 -18.98
N HIS A 64 8.52 5.57 -18.75
CA HIS A 64 9.61 5.10 -19.60
C HIS A 64 9.14 4.87 -21.05
N GLN A 65 8.02 4.17 -21.26
CA GLN A 65 7.44 3.94 -22.59
C GLN A 65 7.05 5.25 -23.29
N THR A 66 6.48 6.21 -22.55
CA THR A 66 6.08 7.51 -23.09
C THR A 66 7.29 8.34 -23.51
N LEU A 67 8.35 8.37 -22.70
CA LEU A 67 9.59 9.09 -23.01
C LEU A 67 10.30 8.53 -24.25
N VAL A 68 10.40 7.20 -24.37
CA VAL A 68 10.99 6.54 -25.54
C VAL A 68 10.20 6.88 -26.81
N LYS A 69 8.86 6.87 -26.74
CA LYS A 69 7.99 7.22 -27.87
C LYS A 69 8.14 8.68 -28.30
N ILE A 70 8.23 9.61 -27.34
CA ILE A 70 8.45 11.04 -27.61
C ILE A 70 9.80 11.25 -28.30
N TRP A 71 10.87 10.63 -27.79
CA TRP A 71 12.21 10.74 -28.37
C TRP A 71 12.27 10.23 -29.82
N TYR A 72 11.65 9.08 -30.11
CA TYR A 72 11.55 8.55 -31.47
C TYR A 72 10.81 9.51 -32.42
N LEU A 73 9.68 10.09 -31.99
CA LEU A 73 8.93 11.05 -32.80
C LEU A 73 9.73 12.32 -33.09
N LEU A 74 10.52 12.80 -32.12
CA LEU A 74 11.40 13.95 -32.32
C LEU A 74 12.46 13.65 -33.38
N ILE A 75 13.12 12.49 -33.31
CA ILE A 75 14.12 12.08 -34.31
C ILE A 75 13.51 11.96 -35.70
N MET A 76 12.38 11.26 -35.82
CA MET A 76 11.71 11.09 -37.10
C MET A 76 11.26 12.42 -37.72
N ASN A 77 10.92 13.40 -36.89
CA ASN A 77 10.58 14.75 -37.35
C ASN A 77 11.82 15.53 -37.83
N GLN A 78 12.98 15.36 -37.19
CA GLN A 78 14.24 15.96 -37.66
C GLN A 78 14.70 15.33 -38.99
N VAL A 79 14.55 14.01 -39.14
CA VAL A 79 14.91 13.28 -40.37
C VAL A 79 14.01 13.66 -41.55
N LYS A 80 12.71 13.92 -41.31
CA LYS A 80 11.77 14.36 -42.38
C LYS A 80 11.95 15.80 -42.84
N LYS A 81 12.72 16.61 -42.10
CA LYS A 81 12.96 18.03 -42.42
C LYS A 81 14.22 18.26 -43.27
N HIS A 82 14.95 17.19 -43.60
CA HIS A 82 16.07 17.17 -44.54
C HIS A 82 15.70 16.31 -45.75
#